data_AF-A0A554KUE8-F1
#
_entry.id   AF-A0A554KUE8-F1
#
_cell.length_a   1.000
_cell.length_b   1.000
_cell.length_c   1.000
_cell.angle_alpha   90.00
_cell.angle_beta   90.00
_cell.angle_gamma   90.00
#
_symmetry.space_group_name_H-M   'P 1'
#
loop_
_entity.id
_entity.type
_entity.pdbx_description
1 polymer ?
#
loop_
_entity_poly.entity_id
_entity_poly.type
_entity_poly.pdbx_seq_one_letter_code
_entity_poly.pdbx_strand_id
1 'polypeptide(L)' 'MKTVKCDLCEVTVEGETFEDWMNALKPHYFEAHADVMKDSTKTKEDMEKWMVENKARFEAA' A
#
# COMPACT_ATOMS: atom_id res chain seq x y z
N MET A 1 -3.43 -16.75 1.23
CA MET A 1 -2.25 -15.91 0.92
C MET A 1 -2.42 -15.35 -0.46
N LYS A 2 -2.24 -14.03 -0.61
CA LYS A 2 -2.33 -13.31 -1.88
C LYS A 2 -1.02 -12.56 -2.12
N THR A 3 -0.66 -12.41 -3.39
CA THR A 3 0.50 -11.64 -3.85
C THR A 3 -0.01 -10.44 -4.63
N VAL A 4 0.24 -9.23 -4.14
CA VAL A 4 -0.31 -8.00 -4.72
C VAL A 4 0.83 -7.05 -5.05
N LYS A 5 0.78 -6.47 -6.24
CA LYS A 5 1.73 -5.47 -6.71
C LYS A 5 1.50 -4.13 -6.00
N CYS A 6 2.58 -3.45 -5.64
CA CYS A 6 2.58 -2.07 -5.17
C CYS A 6 1.82 -1.18 -6.17
N ASP A 7 1.08 -0.20 -5.67
CA ASP A 7 0.30 0.70 -6.52
C ASP A 7 1.14 1.72 -7.30
N LEU A 8 2.41 1.89 -6.92
CA LEU A 8 3.33 2.86 -7.52
C LEU A 8 4.46 2.23 -8.34
N CYS A 9 4.75 0.93 -8.16
CA CYS A 9 5.86 0.27 -8.84
C CYS A 9 5.64 -1.24 -9.02
N GLU A 10 6.67 -1.96 -9.49
CA GLU A 10 6.58 -3.39 -9.86
C GLU A 10 6.80 -4.37 -8.71
N VAL A 11 7.18 -3.88 -7.53
CA VAL A 11 7.39 -4.73 -6.35
C VAL A 11 6.08 -5.41 -5.97
N THR A 12 6.12 -6.72 -5.79
CA THR A 12 5.01 -7.51 -5.25
C THR A 12 5.25 -7.84 -3.80
N VAL A 13 4.18 -7.79 -3.01
CA VAL A 13 4.19 -8.11 -1.59
C VAL A 13 3.12 -9.14 -1.30
N GLU A 14 3.42 -10.06 -0.39
CA GLU A 14 2.52 -11.15 0.00
C GLU A 14 1.87 -10.86 1.35
N GLY A 15 0.64 -11.35 1.54
CA GLY A 15 -0.03 -11.33 2.83
C GLY A 15 -1.18 -12.32 2.92
N GLU A 16 -1.47 -12.81 4.12
CA GLU A 16 -2.59 -13.70 4.38
C GLU A 16 -3.90 -12.92 4.51
N THR A 17 -3.86 -11.81 5.23
CA THR A 17 -4.94 -10.82 5.31
C THR A 17 -4.50 -9.48 4.71
N PHE A 18 -5.47 -8.56 4.53
CA PHE A 18 -5.16 -7.20 4.09
C PHE A 18 -4.24 -6.46 5.08
N GLU A 19 -4.40 -6.71 6.39
CA GLU A 19 -3.58 -6.10 7.43
C GLU A 19 -2.13 -6.63 7.38
N ASP A 20 -1.96 -7.94 7.20
CA ASP A 20 -0.61 -8.54 7.04
C ASP A 20 0.08 -8.00 5.80
N TRP A 21 -0.65 -7.92 4.69
CA TRP A 21 -0.13 -7.36 3.44
C TRP A 21 0.24 -5.88 3.60
N MET A 22 -0.60 -5.08 4.26
CA MET A 22 -0.32 -3.69 4.57
C MET A 22 0.94 -3.52 5.42
N ASN A 23 1.10 -4.36 6.44
CA ASN A 23 2.29 -4.37 7.29
C ASN A 23 3.55 -4.77 6.51
N ALA A 24 3.44 -5.67 5.54
CA ALA A 24 4.54 -6.07 4.67
C ALA A 24 4.85 -5.01 3.59
N LEU A 25 3.84 -4.28 3.09
CA LEU A 25 4.00 -3.23 2.08
C LEU A 25 4.59 -1.95 2.68
N LYS A 26 4.28 -1.66 3.95
CA LYS A 26 4.68 -0.43 4.62
C LYS A 26 6.20 -0.17 4.62
N PRO A 27 7.09 -1.12 4.95
CA PRO A 27 8.55 -0.92 4.84
C PRO A 27 8.99 -0.52 3.43
N HIS A 28 8.43 -1.15 2.39
CA HIS A 28 8.73 -0.81 1.01
C HIS A 28 8.37 0.65 0.69
N TYR A 29 7.22 1.12 1.17
CA TYR A 29 6.82 2.53 1.04
C TYR A 29 7.78 3.50 1.74
N PHE A 30 8.27 3.16 2.94
CA PHE A 30 9.22 4.01 3.66
C PHE A 30 10.61 4.08 3.01
N GLU A 31 11.01 3.06 2.27
CA GLU A 31 12.32 3.00 1.62
C GLU A 31 12.28 3.50 0.17
N ALA A 32 11.39 2.96 -0.65
CA ALA A 32 11.33 3.21 -2.09
C ALA A 32 10.41 4.38 -2.48
N HIS A 33 9.43 4.70 -1.63
CA HIS A 33 8.44 5.77 -1.85
C HIS A 33 8.42 6.75 -0.67
N ALA A 34 9.59 7.01 -0.10
CA ALA A 34 9.77 7.87 1.07
C ALA A 34 9.28 9.31 0.82
N ASP A 35 9.29 9.75 -0.44
CA ASP A 35 8.73 11.01 -0.89
C ASP A 35 7.22 11.06 -0.69
N VAL A 36 6.49 10.00 -1.04
CA VAL A 36 5.05 9.89 -0.79
C VAL A 36 4.75 9.92 0.71
N MET A 37 5.56 9.24 1.52
CA MET A 37 5.39 9.21 2.97
C MET A 37 5.72 10.56 3.65
N LYS A 38 6.49 11.44 2.99
CA LYS A 38 6.88 12.77 3.50
C LYS A 38 6.08 13.91 2.86
N ASP A 39 5.21 13.62 1.91
CA ASP A 39 4.43 14.62 1.19
C ASP A 39 3.41 15.27 2.12
N SER A 40 3.70 16.49 2.55
CA SER A 40 2.85 17.28 3.44
C SER A 40 1.57 17.80 2.76
N THR A 41 1.43 17.62 1.44
CA THR A 41 0.21 17.98 0.71
C THR A 41 -0.88 16.91 0.84
N LYS A 42 -0.52 15.69 1.25
CA LYS A 42 -1.47 14.59 1.42
C LYS A 42 -2.39 14.88 2.60
N THR A 43 -3.68 14.86 2.32
CA THR A 43 -4.73 15.04 3.30
C THR A 43 -5.11 13.70 3.93
N LYS A 44 -5.90 13.77 5.01
CA LYS A 44 -6.51 12.57 5.59
C LYS A 44 -7.44 11.86 4.60
N GLU A 45 -8.15 12.62 3.76
CA GLU A 45 -9.03 12.07 2.73
C GLU A 45 -8.24 11.27 1.68
N ASP A 46 -7.06 11.76 1.27
CA ASP A 46 -6.16 11.03 0.37
C ASP A 46 -5.71 9.70 0.98
N MET A 47 -5.38 9.71 2.28
CA MET A 47 -5.00 8.49 3.00
C MET A 47 -6.16 7.49 3.09
N GLU A 48 -7.38 7.95 3.38
CA GLU A 48 -8.57 7.11 3.43
C GLU A 48 -8.89 6.50 2.06
N LYS A 49 -8.82 7.31 0.99
CA LYS A 49 -8.99 6.85 -0.38
C LYS A 49 -7.93 5.80 -0.75
N TRP A 50 -6.67 6.05 -0.42
CA TRP A 50 -5.58 5.09 -0.65
C TRP A 50 -5.82 3.77 0.07
N MET A 51 -6.32 3.79 1.31
CA MET A 51 -6.68 2.58 2.06
C MET A 51 -7.80 1.79 1.38
N VAL A 52 -8.85 2.45 0.91
CA VAL A 52 -9.98 1.81 0.20
C VAL A 52 -9.53 1.19 -1.11
N GLU A 53 -8.76 1.92 -1.91
CA GLU A 53 -8.26 1.44 -3.19
C GLU A 53 -7.32 0.25 -3.03
N ASN A 54 -6.40 0.29 -2.07
CA ASN A 54 -5.49 -0.83 -1.81
C ASN A 54 -6.21 -2.05 -1.24
N LYS A 55 -7.25 -1.84 -0.42
CA LYS A 55 -8.10 -2.94 0.03
C LYS A 55 -8.81 -3.61 -1.15
N ALA A 56 -9.38 -2.84 -2.07
CA ALA A 56 -10.00 -3.37 -3.28
C ALA A 56 -8.99 -4.14 -4.17
N ARG A 57 -7.77 -3.62 -4.32
CA ARG A 57 -6.68 -4.32 -5.04
C ARG A 57 -6.33 -5.66 -4.39
N PHE A 58 -6.21 -5.69 -3.06
CA PHE A 58 -5.95 -6.92 -2.32
C PHE A 58 -7.11 -7.91 -2.43
N GLU A 59 -8.36 -7.45 -2.40
CA GLU A 59 -9.53 -8.31 -2.53
C GLU A 59 -9.67 -8.90 -3.95
N ALA A 60 -9.24 -8.18 -4.98
CA ALA A 60 -9.32 -8.60 -6.38
C ALA A 60 -8.19 -9.54 -6.85
N ALA A 61 -7.05 -9.56 -6.16
CA ALA A 61 -5.93 -10.48 -6.41
C ALA A 61 -6.22 -11.90 -5.88
#